data_AF-A0A4Y8ZP68-F1
#
_entry.id   AF-A0A4Y8ZP68-F1
#
_cell.length_a   1.000
_cell.length_b   1.000
_cell.length_c   1.000
_cell.angle_alpha   90.00
_cell.angle_beta   90.00
_cell.angle_gamma   90.00
#
_symmetry.space_group_name_H-M   'P 1'
#
loop_
_entity.id
_entity.type
_entity.pdbx_description
1 polymer ?
#
loop_
_entity_poly.entity_id
_entity_poly.type
_entity_poly.pdbx_seq_one_letter_code
_entity_poly.pdbx_strand_id
1 'polypeptide(L)'
;MIREAITRLVAVLLLLALAATPAAAQKRIAFTFDDAPRSPGAFLTPDQRSVKLIAALKRAGVKQAAFFVNPGNLAQPFGEGGEDRLDAYVAAGHVLANHSFSHPRLQSTDPDVYLADIDRAAAWLNGREGNRPWFRFPFLNEGGPDKAKRDALRAGLKARGLRNGYVTVDGADWHLEARAIEAARAGKAIDMDALRDLYVETQVGAAEAFDAIARKTLGRSPAHVILLHETDLAALWIDDLVAALRTKGWEIVTADEAYRDRLRKAFPDTPSAQGTLTEALAWEKGLPAPRWYARNDTKILDALFAERVLKERP
;
A
#
# COMPACT_ATOMS: atom_id res chain seq x y z
N MET A 1 51.75 -24.77 -25.34
CA MET A 1 51.70 -23.33 -24.99
C MET A 1 50.50 -22.59 -25.57
N ILE A 2 50.34 -22.46 -26.90
CA ILE A 2 49.22 -21.67 -27.48
C ILE A 2 47.84 -22.31 -27.22
N ARG A 3 47.70 -23.64 -27.35
CA ARG A 3 46.43 -24.35 -27.07
C ARG A 3 45.96 -24.20 -25.63
N GLU A 4 46.86 -24.33 -24.66
CA GLU A 4 46.51 -24.20 -23.23
C GLU A 4 46.13 -22.77 -22.84
N ALA A 5 46.75 -21.77 -23.47
CA ALA A 5 46.38 -20.37 -23.28
C ALA A 5 44.96 -20.09 -23.83
N ILE A 6 44.61 -20.67 -24.98
CA ILE A 6 43.27 -20.56 -25.57
C ILE A 6 42.23 -21.26 -24.69
N THR A 7 42.51 -22.47 -24.19
CA THR A 7 41.59 -23.21 -23.30
C THR A 7 41.34 -22.47 -21.99
N ARG A 8 42.38 -21.85 -21.39
CA ARG A 8 42.24 -21.02 -20.19
C ARG A 8 41.45 -19.73 -20.44
N LEU A 9 41.66 -19.09 -21.59
CA LEU A 9 40.92 -17.87 -21.95
C LEU A 9 39.43 -18.15 -22.20
N VAL A 10 39.11 -19.27 -22.85
CA VAL A 10 37.72 -19.73 -23.07
C VAL A 10 37.04 -20.09 -21.74
N ALA A 11 37.75 -20.75 -20.81
CA ALA A 11 37.23 -21.06 -19.48
C ALA A 11 36.94 -19.80 -18.64
N VAL A 12 37.79 -18.78 -18.71
CA VAL A 12 37.58 -17.48 -18.01
C VAL A 12 36.40 -16.72 -18.62
N LEU A 13 36.25 -16.72 -19.95
CA LEU A 13 35.10 -16.10 -20.63
C LEU A 13 33.78 -16.82 -20.32
N LEU A 14 33.77 -18.15 -20.20
CA LEU A 14 32.60 -18.93 -19.76
C LEU A 14 32.25 -18.64 -18.28
N LEU A 15 33.23 -18.51 -17.39
CA LEU A 15 33.02 -18.14 -15.98
C LEU A 15 32.47 -16.71 -15.83
N LEU A 16 32.92 -15.75 -16.65
CA LEU A 16 32.39 -14.38 -16.68
C LEU A 16 30.98 -14.30 -17.27
N ALA A 17 30.63 -15.18 -18.23
CA ALA A 17 29.29 -15.26 -18.78
C ALA A 17 28.26 -15.91 -17.83
N LEU A 18 28.68 -16.83 -16.95
CA LEU A 18 27.80 -17.40 -15.92
C LEU A 18 27.59 -16.47 -14.70
N ALA A 19 28.47 -15.51 -14.45
CA ALA A 19 28.33 -14.55 -13.35
C ALA A 19 27.42 -13.36 -13.68
N ALA A 20 27.09 -13.17 -14.96
CA ALA A 20 26.23 -12.10 -15.44
C ALA A 20 24.85 -12.63 -15.87
N THR A 21 24.20 -13.45 -15.03
CA THR A 21 22.73 -13.42 -15.07
C THR A 21 22.35 -12.01 -14.64
N PRO A 22 21.70 -11.18 -15.49
CA PRO A 22 21.14 -9.94 -14.98
C PRO A 22 20.28 -10.35 -13.80
N ALA A 23 20.59 -9.84 -12.60
CA ALA A 23 19.72 -10.04 -11.45
C ALA A 23 18.35 -9.62 -11.95
N ALA A 24 17.47 -10.60 -12.22
CA ALA A 24 16.14 -10.32 -12.74
C ALA A 24 15.56 -9.34 -11.72
N ALA A 25 15.35 -8.08 -12.13
CA ALA A 25 15.21 -6.98 -11.18
C ALA A 25 14.19 -7.38 -10.12
N GLN A 26 14.71 -7.66 -8.92
CA GLN A 26 13.97 -8.39 -7.90
C GLN A 26 12.74 -7.58 -7.53
N LYS A 27 11.56 -8.17 -7.71
CA LYS A 27 10.30 -7.54 -7.35
C LYS A 27 10.29 -7.41 -5.83
N ARG A 28 10.23 -6.19 -5.31
CA ARG A 28 10.30 -5.91 -3.86
C ARG A 28 9.07 -5.14 -3.46
N ILE A 29 8.45 -5.50 -2.35
CA ILE A 29 7.21 -4.86 -1.88
C ILE A 29 7.18 -4.74 -0.36
N ALA A 30 6.73 -3.59 0.13
CA ALA A 30 6.47 -3.34 1.54
C ALA A 30 4.97 -3.11 1.76
N PHE A 31 4.47 -3.62 2.89
CA PHE A 31 3.08 -3.47 3.31
C PHE A 31 2.86 -2.18 4.09
N THR A 32 1.77 -1.48 3.75
CA THR A 32 1.30 -0.32 4.51
C THR A 32 -0.20 -0.39 4.71
N PHE A 33 -0.68 0.08 5.86
CA PHE A 33 -2.08 0.02 6.28
C PHE A 33 -2.57 1.42 6.60
N ASP A 34 -3.58 1.88 5.87
CA ASP A 34 -4.26 3.16 6.11
C ASP A 34 -5.42 3.00 7.10
N ASP A 35 -5.87 4.14 7.59
CA ASP A 35 -7.03 4.34 8.48
C ASP A 35 -6.91 3.77 9.89
N ALA A 36 -5.70 3.51 10.40
CA ALA A 36 -5.53 3.00 11.76
C ALA A 36 -5.76 4.11 12.82
N PRO A 37 -6.48 3.87 13.93
CA PRO A 37 -7.36 2.73 14.16
C PRO A 37 -8.64 2.85 13.32
N ARG A 38 -9.06 1.75 12.70
CA ARG A 38 -10.24 1.72 11.82
C ARG A 38 -11.50 1.23 12.56
N SER A 39 -12.67 1.60 12.03
CA SER A 39 -13.96 1.07 12.47
C SER A 39 -14.08 -0.45 12.30
N PRO A 40 -15.01 -1.11 13.03
CA PRO A 40 -15.20 -2.57 12.96
C PRO A 40 -15.65 -3.02 11.57
N GLY A 41 -15.24 -4.23 11.21
CA GLY A 41 -15.52 -4.85 9.93
C GLY A 41 -16.71 -5.80 10.03
N ALA A 42 -16.75 -6.78 9.12
CA ALA A 42 -17.83 -7.77 9.08
C ALA A 42 -17.67 -8.90 10.13
N PHE A 43 -16.43 -9.18 10.53
CA PHE A 43 -16.06 -10.44 11.18
C PHE A 43 -15.34 -10.26 12.50
N LEU A 44 -14.64 -9.13 12.70
CA LEU A 44 -13.78 -8.90 13.87
C LEU A 44 -14.12 -7.58 14.55
N THR A 45 -14.00 -7.59 15.88
CA THR A 45 -13.84 -6.34 16.63
C THR A 45 -12.49 -5.71 16.31
N PRO A 46 -12.31 -4.40 16.54
CA PRO A 46 -11.01 -3.76 16.32
C PRO A 46 -9.86 -4.40 17.12
N ASP A 47 -10.11 -4.83 18.36
CA ASP A 47 -9.11 -5.54 19.18
C ASP A 47 -8.74 -6.91 18.59
N GLN A 48 -9.75 -7.69 18.18
CA GLN A 48 -9.52 -8.97 17.52
C GLN A 48 -8.74 -8.80 16.21
N ARG A 49 -9.04 -7.73 15.45
CA ARG A 49 -8.35 -7.38 14.21
C ARG A 49 -6.88 -7.11 14.45
N SER A 50 -6.53 -6.21 15.38
CA SER A 50 -5.13 -5.84 15.61
C SER A 50 -4.31 -7.04 16.11
N VAL A 51 -4.85 -7.85 17.03
CA VAL A 51 -4.20 -9.08 17.51
C VAL A 51 -3.96 -10.07 16.36
N LYS A 52 -4.96 -10.31 15.51
CA LYS A 52 -4.85 -11.23 14.37
C LYS A 52 -3.86 -10.72 13.32
N LEU A 53 -3.91 -9.43 12.99
CA LEU A 53 -3.04 -8.82 12.00
C LEU A 53 -1.57 -8.89 12.43
N ILE A 54 -1.25 -8.53 13.68
CA ILE A 54 0.10 -8.66 14.23
C ILE A 54 0.59 -10.12 14.16
N ALA A 55 -0.25 -11.07 14.60
CA ALA A 55 0.11 -12.47 14.57
C ALA A 55 0.33 -12.99 13.14
N ALA A 56 -0.50 -12.59 12.18
CA ALA A 56 -0.40 -12.99 10.78
C ALA A 56 0.84 -12.38 10.10
N LEU A 57 1.12 -11.09 10.30
CA LEU A 57 2.34 -10.44 9.83
C LEU A 57 3.60 -11.15 10.37
N LYS A 58 3.60 -11.51 11.66
CA LYS A 58 4.68 -12.28 12.29
C LYS A 58 4.85 -13.66 11.68
N ARG A 59 3.76 -14.44 11.55
CA ARG A 59 3.80 -15.79 10.90
C ARG A 59 4.31 -15.72 9.47
N ALA A 60 3.90 -14.70 8.73
CA ALA A 60 4.32 -14.45 7.37
C ALA A 60 5.78 -13.95 7.27
N GLY A 61 6.43 -13.61 8.38
CA GLY A 61 7.80 -13.08 8.40
C GLY A 61 7.91 -11.66 7.85
N VAL A 62 6.85 -10.84 7.97
CA VAL A 62 6.89 -9.41 7.64
C VAL A 62 7.59 -8.67 8.77
N LYS A 63 8.82 -8.24 8.53
CA LYS A 63 9.68 -7.61 9.56
C LYS A 63 9.17 -6.24 10.02
N GLN A 64 8.60 -5.45 9.11
CA GLN A 64 8.09 -4.12 9.39
C GLN A 64 7.07 -3.72 8.32
N ALA A 65 5.85 -3.40 8.75
CA ALA A 65 4.87 -2.65 7.96
C ALA A 65 4.75 -1.22 8.49
N ALA A 66 4.12 -0.32 7.72
CA ALA A 66 3.77 1.02 8.20
C ALA A 66 2.25 1.17 8.37
N PHE A 67 1.82 1.76 9.48
CA PHE A 67 0.44 2.10 9.76
C PHE A 67 0.28 3.62 9.66
N PHE A 68 -0.55 4.07 8.73
CA PHE A 68 -0.90 5.47 8.54
C PHE A 68 -2.10 5.79 9.44
N VAL A 69 -1.86 6.63 10.43
CA VAL A 69 -2.73 6.82 11.59
C VAL A 69 -3.63 8.05 11.42
N ASN A 70 -4.91 7.89 11.78
CA ASN A 70 -5.88 8.97 11.98
C ASN A 70 -6.21 9.13 13.47
N PRO A 71 -5.49 10.00 14.21
CA PRO A 71 -5.74 10.14 15.65
C PRO A 71 -7.16 10.59 16.01
N GLY A 72 -7.89 11.24 15.10
CA GLY A 72 -9.30 11.59 15.32
C GLY A 72 -10.22 10.39 15.52
N ASN A 73 -9.83 9.20 15.03
CA ASN A 73 -10.58 7.97 15.24
C ASN A 73 -10.53 7.48 16.70
N LEU A 74 -9.53 7.88 17.49
CA LEU A 74 -9.41 7.51 18.91
C LEU A 74 -10.55 8.07 19.77
N ALA A 75 -11.17 9.17 19.33
CA ALA A 75 -12.32 9.77 20.02
C ALA A 75 -13.66 9.07 19.69
N GLN A 76 -13.66 8.10 18.77
CA GLN A 76 -14.86 7.35 18.41
C GLN A 76 -15.06 6.16 19.36
N PRO A 77 -16.30 5.62 19.50
CA PRO A 77 -16.52 4.43 20.32
C PRO A 77 -15.66 3.22 19.93
N PHE A 78 -15.40 3.03 18.63
CA PHE A 78 -14.51 1.97 18.16
C PHE A 78 -13.01 2.28 18.34
N GLY A 79 -12.69 3.50 18.77
CA GLY A 79 -11.34 3.96 19.08
C GLY A 79 -10.92 3.69 20.52
N GLU A 80 -11.83 3.23 21.39
CA GLU A 80 -11.49 2.78 22.74
C GLU A 80 -10.43 1.66 22.68
N GLY A 81 -9.38 1.76 23.50
CA GLY A 81 -8.20 0.87 23.41
C GLY A 81 -7.35 1.05 22.14
N GLY A 82 -7.63 2.04 21.31
CA GLY A 82 -6.93 2.29 20.05
C GLY A 82 -5.47 2.69 20.23
N GLU A 83 -5.12 3.40 21.30
CA GLU A 83 -3.73 3.71 21.61
C GLU A 83 -2.94 2.43 21.93
N ASP A 84 -3.49 1.53 22.77
CA ASP A 84 -2.87 0.24 23.08
C ASP A 84 -2.67 -0.62 21.83
N ARG A 85 -3.62 -0.60 20.89
CA ARG A 85 -3.50 -1.29 19.60
C ARG A 85 -2.38 -0.72 18.74
N LEU A 86 -2.24 0.61 18.68
CA LEU A 86 -1.16 1.27 17.94
C LEU A 86 0.20 0.98 18.57
N ASP A 87 0.30 1.02 19.89
CA ASP A 87 1.51 0.68 20.63
C ASP A 87 1.87 -0.81 20.45
N ALA A 88 0.88 -1.70 20.34
CA ALA A 88 1.10 -3.10 20.03
C ALA A 88 1.69 -3.32 18.62
N TYR A 89 1.28 -2.53 17.61
CA TYR A 89 1.93 -2.57 16.30
C TYR A 89 3.41 -2.14 16.39
N VAL A 90 3.70 -1.08 17.15
CA VAL A 90 5.08 -0.61 17.35
C VAL A 90 5.92 -1.65 18.08
N ALA A 91 5.40 -2.24 19.16
CA ALA A 91 6.05 -3.31 19.91
C ALA A 91 6.31 -4.57 19.06
N ALA A 92 5.49 -4.81 18.04
CA ALA A 92 5.69 -5.87 17.05
C ALA A 92 6.74 -5.53 15.97
N GLY A 93 7.36 -4.34 16.03
CA GLY A 93 8.40 -3.89 15.10
C GLY A 93 7.87 -3.11 13.88
N HIS A 94 6.60 -2.70 13.91
CA HIS A 94 6.00 -1.88 12.85
C HIS A 94 6.15 -0.38 13.16
N VAL A 95 5.86 0.46 12.17
CA VAL A 95 6.05 1.91 12.27
C VAL A 95 4.76 2.67 12.06
N LEU A 96 4.66 3.86 12.65
CA LEU A 96 3.51 4.74 12.52
C LEU A 96 3.85 5.92 11.59
N ALA A 97 2.86 6.41 10.86
CA ALA A 97 2.98 7.58 9.99
C ALA A 97 1.68 8.39 9.99
N ASN A 98 1.75 9.63 9.49
CA ASN A 98 0.64 10.58 9.54
C ASN A 98 -0.35 10.33 8.38
N HIS A 99 -1.64 10.17 8.70
CA HIS A 99 -2.71 10.07 7.70
C HIS A 99 -3.73 11.20 7.78
N SER A 100 -3.36 12.36 8.35
CA SER A 100 -4.22 13.45 8.81
C SER A 100 -5.00 13.09 10.08
N PHE A 101 -5.59 14.08 10.74
CA PHE A 101 -6.34 13.86 11.98
C PHE A 101 -7.74 13.31 11.70
N SER A 102 -8.45 13.88 10.72
CA SER A 102 -9.87 13.60 10.44
C SER A 102 -10.14 12.93 9.09
N HIS A 103 -9.09 12.57 8.34
CA HIS A 103 -9.18 11.95 7.02
C HIS A 103 -9.99 12.79 5.97
N PRO A 104 -9.76 14.12 5.84
CA PRO A 104 -10.49 14.93 4.87
C PRO A 104 -10.03 14.68 3.44
N ARG A 105 -10.90 14.90 2.45
CA ARG A 105 -10.53 14.86 1.03
C ARG A 105 -10.02 16.23 0.59
N LEU A 106 -8.72 16.34 0.27
CA LEU A 106 -8.08 17.62 -0.07
C LEU A 106 -8.76 18.39 -1.21
N GLN A 107 -9.23 17.72 -2.27
CA GLN A 107 -9.96 18.39 -3.35
C GLN A 107 -11.15 19.22 -2.84
N SER A 108 -11.82 18.76 -1.79
CA SER A 108 -13.00 19.39 -1.18
C SER A 108 -12.67 20.16 0.11
N THR A 109 -11.39 20.33 0.45
CA THR A 109 -10.94 21.04 1.65
C THR A 109 -10.09 22.24 1.26
N ASP A 110 -10.19 23.29 2.06
CA ASP A 110 -9.29 24.43 1.98
C ASP A 110 -7.84 24.01 2.34
N PRO A 111 -6.80 24.45 1.60
CA PRO A 111 -5.41 24.05 1.85
C PRO A 111 -4.93 24.30 3.28
N ASP A 112 -5.27 25.45 3.88
CA ASP A 112 -4.78 25.81 5.21
C ASP A 112 -5.50 24.98 6.29
N VAL A 113 -6.79 24.73 6.10
CA VAL A 113 -7.56 23.81 6.95
C VAL A 113 -6.98 22.40 6.88
N TYR A 114 -6.62 21.94 5.68
CA TYR A 114 -6.02 20.63 5.49
C TYR A 114 -4.64 20.51 6.16
N LEU A 115 -3.79 21.54 6.03
CA LEU A 115 -2.49 21.58 6.71
C LEU A 115 -2.63 21.61 8.23
N ALA A 116 -3.60 22.35 8.76
CA ALA A 116 -3.90 22.35 10.19
C ALA A 116 -4.36 20.96 10.68
N ASP A 117 -5.11 20.21 9.87
CA ASP A 117 -5.51 18.84 10.19
C ASP A 117 -4.31 17.87 10.19
N ILE A 118 -3.36 18.05 9.27
CA ILE A 118 -2.07 17.34 9.29
C ILE A 118 -1.29 17.65 10.57
N ASP A 119 -1.25 18.92 10.98
CA ASP A 119 -0.52 19.37 12.17
C ASP A 119 -1.10 18.78 13.47
N ARG A 120 -2.42 18.65 13.55
CA ARG A 120 -3.09 17.99 14.67
C ARG A 120 -2.68 16.52 14.80
N ALA A 121 -2.62 15.79 13.69
CA ALA A 121 -2.11 14.42 13.69
C ALA A 121 -0.62 14.35 14.01
N ALA A 122 0.18 15.28 13.48
CA ALA A 122 1.61 15.36 13.76
C ALA A 122 1.90 15.62 15.24
N ALA A 123 1.08 16.47 15.90
CA ALA A 123 1.19 16.72 17.32
C ALA A 123 0.94 15.46 18.17
N TRP A 124 -0.05 14.64 17.80
CA TRP A 124 -0.31 13.36 18.48
C TRP A 124 0.78 12.31 18.23
N LEU A 125 1.38 12.29 17.02
CA LEU A 125 2.47 11.37 16.66
C LEU A 125 3.83 11.80 17.24
N ASN A 126 3.99 13.07 17.62
CA ASN A 126 5.26 13.59 18.10
C ASN A 126 5.70 12.87 19.39
N GLY A 127 6.95 12.41 19.43
CA GLY A 127 7.51 11.69 20.57
C GLY A 127 7.11 10.21 20.69
N ARG A 128 6.20 9.70 19.85
CA ARG A 128 5.85 8.27 19.84
C ARG A 128 6.94 7.44 19.16
N GLU A 129 7.24 6.28 19.74
CA GLU A 129 8.18 5.32 19.17
C GLU A 129 7.68 4.84 17.79
N GLY A 130 8.60 4.54 16.88
CA GLY A 130 8.24 4.05 15.55
C GLY A 130 7.67 5.11 14.61
N ASN A 131 7.45 6.35 15.03
CA ASN A 131 6.98 7.43 14.15
C ASN A 131 7.97 7.67 12.99
N ARG A 132 7.45 7.84 11.78
CA ARG A 132 8.19 8.21 10.58
C ARG A 132 7.65 9.53 10.03
N PRO A 133 8.52 10.40 9.48
CA PRO A 133 8.11 11.69 8.92
C PRO A 133 7.48 11.50 7.52
N TRP A 134 6.53 10.59 7.42
CA TRP A 134 5.74 10.31 6.23
C TRP A 134 4.32 10.77 6.46
N PHE A 135 3.73 11.34 5.41
CA PHE A 135 2.34 11.71 5.36
C PHE A 135 1.72 11.13 4.11
N ARG A 136 0.59 10.41 4.26
CA ARG A 136 -0.19 9.94 3.12
C ARG A 136 -1.48 10.73 3.03
N PHE A 137 -1.80 11.23 1.84
CA PHE A 137 -3.04 11.94 1.58
C PHE A 137 -4.22 10.95 1.62
N PRO A 138 -5.24 11.17 2.48
CA PRO A 138 -6.55 10.56 2.34
C PRO A 138 -7.02 10.45 0.88
N PHE A 139 -7.56 9.29 0.52
CA PHE A 139 -8.03 8.96 -0.83
C PHE A 139 -6.96 9.03 -1.93
N LEU A 140 -5.67 9.07 -1.55
CA LEU A 140 -4.54 9.38 -2.42
C LEU A 140 -4.75 10.67 -3.23
N ASN A 141 -5.55 11.60 -2.70
CA ASN A 141 -5.96 12.81 -3.39
C ASN A 141 -5.06 13.98 -2.96
N GLU A 142 -4.12 14.37 -3.81
CA GLU A 142 -3.24 15.53 -3.61
C GLU A 142 -3.86 16.83 -4.16
N GLY A 143 -5.20 16.96 -4.17
CA GLY A 143 -5.91 18.13 -4.69
C GLY A 143 -6.62 17.89 -6.03
N GLY A 144 -6.63 16.65 -6.52
CA GLY A 144 -7.31 16.28 -7.77
C GLY A 144 -6.72 17.06 -8.97
N PRO A 145 -7.55 17.74 -9.78
CA PRO A 145 -7.07 18.50 -10.93
C PRO A 145 -6.49 19.88 -10.59
N ASP A 146 -6.56 20.33 -9.33
CA ASP A 146 -6.06 21.64 -8.91
C ASP A 146 -4.54 21.60 -8.66
N LYS A 147 -3.76 21.96 -9.68
CA LYS A 147 -2.30 22.00 -9.63
C LYS A 147 -1.76 22.95 -8.56
N ALA A 148 -2.36 24.13 -8.40
CA ALA A 148 -1.88 25.12 -7.45
C ALA A 148 -2.05 24.63 -6.02
N LYS A 149 -3.22 24.03 -5.72
CA LYS A 149 -3.49 23.36 -4.44
C LYS A 149 -2.48 22.24 -4.19
N ARG A 150 -2.28 21.34 -5.16
CA ARG A 150 -1.29 20.24 -5.05
C ARG A 150 0.11 20.75 -4.69
N ASP A 151 0.60 21.74 -5.42
CA ASP A 151 1.95 22.26 -5.24
C ASP A 151 2.09 23.00 -3.89
N ALA A 152 1.06 23.73 -3.46
CA ALA A 152 1.00 24.35 -2.14
C ALA A 152 1.07 23.31 -1.02
N LEU A 153 0.33 22.19 -1.13
CA LEU A 153 0.37 21.13 -0.12
C LEU A 153 1.71 20.39 -0.10
N ARG A 154 2.30 20.09 -1.27
CA ARG A 154 3.66 19.51 -1.35
C ARG A 154 4.70 20.41 -0.67
N ALA A 155 4.62 21.73 -0.87
CA ALA A 155 5.47 22.69 -0.18
C ALA A 155 5.20 22.73 1.34
N GLY A 156 3.92 22.70 1.73
CA GLY A 156 3.49 22.68 3.13
C GLY A 156 3.98 21.45 3.90
N LEU A 157 3.98 20.26 3.28
CA LEU A 157 4.57 19.04 3.85
C LEU A 157 6.08 19.18 4.03
N LYS A 158 6.78 19.68 3.00
CA LYS A 158 8.24 19.88 3.06
C LYS A 158 8.63 20.83 4.19
N ALA A 159 7.88 21.92 4.39
CA ALA A 159 8.10 22.89 5.47
C ALA A 159 7.96 22.25 6.86
N ARG A 160 7.13 21.21 6.99
CA ARG A 160 6.93 20.42 8.23
C ARG A 160 7.93 19.27 8.39
N GLY A 161 8.90 19.14 7.47
CA GLY A 161 9.81 17.99 7.44
C GLY A 161 9.15 16.67 7.05
N LEU A 162 7.89 16.70 6.61
CA LEU A 162 7.14 15.53 6.17
C LEU A 162 7.43 15.22 4.70
N ARG A 163 7.35 13.94 4.35
CA ARG A 163 7.46 13.44 2.98
C ARG A 163 6.19 12.72 2.59
N ASN A 164 5.88 12.71 1.29
CA ASN A 164 4.77 11.91 0.78
C ASN A 164 5.04 10.41 1.04
N GLY A 165 4.18 9.78 1.83
CA GLY A 165 4.07 8.34 2.00
C GLY A 165 3.38 7.73 0.79
N TYR A 166 3.97 7.88 -0.39
CA TYR A 166 3.37 7.49 -1.65
C TYR A 166 3.01 5.99 -1.70
N VAL A 167 2.04 5.68 -2.55
CA VAL A 167 1.64 4.30 -2.87
C VAL A 167 2.07 4.00 -4.29
N THR A 168 2.53 2.77 -4.55
CA THR A 168 2.87 2.32 -5.91
C THR A 168 1.97 1.20 -6.42
N VAL A 169 1.26 0.51 -5.51
CA VAL A 169 0.36 -0.62 -5.79
C VAL A 169 -0.92 -0.41 -5.00
N ASP A 170 -2.07 -0.45 -5.67
CA ASP A 170 -3.39 -0.36 -5.04
C ASP A 170 -4.32 -1.41 -5.66
N GLY A 171 -4.89 -2.29 -4.85
CA GLY A 171 -5.88 -3.29 -5.28
C GLY A 171 -7.27 -3.05 -4.70
N ALA A 172 -7.58 -1.84 -4.24
CA ALA A 172 -8.88 -1.45 -3.69
C ALA A 172 -9.41 -2.40 -2.59
N ASP A 173 -8.54 -2.81 -1.66
CA ASP A 173 -8.90 -3.75 -0.58
C ASP A 173 -10.04 -3.24 0.31
N TRP A 174 -10.09 -1.92 0.55
CA TRP A 174 -11.17 -1.23 1.25
C TRP A 174 -12.56 -1.49 0.65
N HIS A 175 -12.62 -1.70 -0.67
CA HIS A 175 -13.87 -1.91 -1.39
C HIS A 175 -14.38 -3.34 -1.16
N LEU A 176 -13.49 -4.32 -1.17
CA LEU A 176 -13.83 -5.71 -0.81
C LEU A 176 -14.28 -5.81 0.66
N GLU A 177 -13.62 -5.11 1.58
CA GLU A 177 -14.08 -5.01 2.98
C GLU A 177 -15.48 -4.40 3.05
N ALA A 178 -15.75 -3.31 2.32
CA ALA A 178 -17.07 -2.68 2.29
C ALA A 178 -18.16 -3.65 1.80
N ARG A 179 -17.89 -4.43 0.74
CA ARG A 179 -18.81 -5.46 0.25
C ARG A 179 -19.05 -6.59 1.26
N ALA A 180 -18.00 -7.02 1.96
CA ALA A 180 -18.14 -8.01 3.03
C ALA A 180 -19.02 -7.49 4.19
N ILE A 181 -18.81 -6.23 4.61
CA ILE A 181 -19.63 -5.58 5.65
C ILE A 181 -21.09 -5.49 5.22
N GLU A 182 -21.35 -5.06 3.99
CA GLU A 182 -22.72 -4.93 3.47
C GLU A 182 -23.42 -6.29 3.36
N ALA A 183 -22.74 -7.31 2.83
CA ALA A 183 -23.27 -8.66 2.73
C ALA A 183 -23.60 -9.25 4.11
N ALA A 184 -22.69 -9.09 5.09
CA ALA A 184 -22.92 -9.56 6.46
C ALA A 184 -24.09 -8.85 7.12
N ARG A 185 -24.19 -7.52 6.98
CA ARG A 185 -25.33 -6.73 7.49
C ARG A 185 -26.66 -7.13 6.85
N ALA A 186 -26.64 -7.50 5.58
CA ALA A 186 -27.81 -7.98 4.85
C ALA A 186 -28.16 -9.45 5.15
N GLY A 187 -27.40 -10.13 6.01
CA GLY A 187 -27.61 -11.55 6.35
C GLY A 187 -27.35 -12.50 5.18
N LYS A 188 -26.57 -12.08 4.17
CA LYS A 188 -26.22 -12.93 3.04
C LYS A 188 -25.21 -14.00 3.47
N ALA A 189 -25.31 -15.19 2.89
CA ALA A 189 -24.28 -16.21 3.03
C ALA A 189 -23.01 -15.76 2.28
N ILE A 190 -21.88 -15.71 2.99
CA ILE A 190 -20.58 -15.33 2.44
C ILE A 190 -19.72 -16.58 2.34
N ASP A 191 -19.33 -16.96 1.13
CA ASP A 191 -18.33 -17.99 0.91
C ASP A 191 -16.94 -17.42 1.28
N MET A 192 -16.47 -17.76 2.48
CA MET A 192 -15.22 -17.22 3.04
C MET A 192 -13.97 -17.67 2.27
N ASP A 193 -13.98 -18.86 1.67
CA ASP A 193 -12.87 -19.33 0.83
C ASP A 193 -12.83 -18.53 -0.47
N ALA A 194 -13.98 -18.32 -1.11
CA ALA A 194 -14.04 -17.48 -2.30
C ALA A 194 -13.69 -16.01 -2.02
N LEU A 195 -14.02 -15.49 -0.83
CA LEU A 195 -13.65 -14.14 -0.41
C LEU A 195 -12.13 -14.02 -0.18
N ARG A 196 -11.51 -15.00 0.48
CA ARG A 196 -10.05 -15.08 0.62
C ARG A 196 -9.39 -15.05 -0.76
N ASP A 197 -9.81 -15.95 -1.65
CA ASP A 197 -9.17 -16.11 -2.95
C ASP A 197 -9.33 -14.83 -3.79
N LEU A 198 -10.52 -14.22 -3.79
CA LEU A 198 -10.76 -12.94 -4.46
C LEU A 198 -9.88 -11.81 -3.88
N TYR A 199 -9.75 -11.72 -2.56
CA TYR A 199 -8.90 -10.74 -1.89
C TYR A 199 -7.42 -10.93 -2.31
N VAL A 200 -6.88 -12.13 -2.13
CA VAL A 200 -5.47 -12.43 -2.40
C VAL A 200 -5.14 -12.24 -3.88
N GLU A 201 -5.96 -12.80 -4.78
CA GLU A 201 -5.76 -12.64 -6.23
C GLU A 201 -5.79 -11.17 -6.67
N THR A 202 -6.69 -10.37 -6.09
CA THR A 202 -6.80 -8.95 -6.43
C THR A 202 -5.53 -8.19 -6.04
N GLN A 203 -5.02 -8.40 -4.82
CA GLN A 203 -3.82 -7.70 -4.36
C GLN A 203 -2.54 -8.17 -5.10
N VAL A 204 -2.41 -9.47 -5.38
CA VAL A 204 -1.31 -10.00 -6.20
C VAL A 204 -1.40 -9.49 -7.64
N GLY A 205 -2.60 -9.48 -8.22
CA GLY A 205 -2.85 -8.96 -9.56
C GLY A 205 -2.51 -7.48 -9.69
N ALA A 206 -2.86 -6.68 -8.67
CA ALA A 206 -2.46 -5.29 -8.57
C ALA A 206 -0.93 -5.16 -8.54
N ALA A 207 -0.24 -5.94 -7.70
CA ALA A 207 1.22 -5.90 -7.62
C ALA A 207 1.89 -6.19 -8.97
N GLU A 208 1.48 -7.25 -9.68
CA GLU A 208 2.02 -7.57 -11.01
C GLU A 208 1.72 -6.48 -12.04
N ALA A 209 0.49 -5.93 -12.05
CA ALA A 209 0.09 -4.90 -13.01
C ALA A 209 0.87 -3.60 -12.79
N PHE A 210 1.01 -3.14 -11.55
CA PHE A 210 1.76 -1.93 -11.24
C PHE A 210 3.27 -2.11 -11.39
N ASP A 211 3.84 -3.30 -11.16
CA ASP A 211 5.24 -3.58 -11.52
C ASP A 211 5.46 -3.49 -13.03
N ALA A 212 4.54 -4.05 -13.83
CA ALA A 212 4.62 -3.95 -15.29
C ALA A 212 4.55 -2.49 -15.78
N ILE A 213 3.66 -1.68 -15.20
CA ILE A 213 3.57 -0.24 -15.47
C ILE A 213 4.86 0.47 -15.06
N ALA A 214 5.38 0.18 -13.86
CA ALA A 214 6.60 0.78 -13.35
C ALA A 214 7.81 0.44 -14.24
N ARG A 215 7.96 -0.82 -14.68
CA ARG A 215 9.03 -1.23 -15.60
C ARG A 215 8.94 -0.50 -16.93
N LYS A 216 7.74 -0.37 -17.51
CA LYS A 216 7.53 0.37 -18.76
C LYS A 216 7.83 1.86 -18.61
N THR A 217 7.56 2.43 -17.44
CA THR A 217 7.70 3.87 -17.16
C THR A 217 9.12 4.25 -16.75
N LEU A 218 9.77 3.41 -15.94
CA LEU A 218 11.02 3.71 -15.23
C LEU A 218 12.21 2.89 -15.74
N GLY A 219 11.98 1.89 -16.59
CA GLY A 219 12.99 0.92 -17.03
C GLY A 219 13.42 -0.07 -15.94
N ARG A 220 12.74 -0.09 -14.78
CA ARG A 220 13.06 -0.96 -13.63
C ARG A 220 11.83 -1.22 -12.77
N SER A 221 11.92 -2.26 -11.92
CA SER A 221 11.02 -2.44 -10.77
C SER A 221 11.52 -1.60 -9.59
N PRO A 222 10.72 -0.66 -9.04
CA PRO A 222 11.03 0.00 -7.78
C PRO A 222 10.81 -0.93 -6.57
N ALA A 223 11.33 -0.54 -5.41
CA ALA A 223 10.78 -1.10 -4.17
C ALA A 223 9.35 -0.57 -4.00
N HIS A 224 8.38 -1.44 -4.25
CA HIS A 224 6.96 -1.09 -4.23
C HIS A 224 6.47 -0.92 -2.80
N VAL A 225 5.48 -0.04 -2.65
CA VAL A 225 4.65 0.15 -1.47
C VAL A 225 3.22 -0.21 -1.87
N ILE A 226 2.65 -1.24 -1.24
CA ILE A 226 1.24 -1.60 -1.40
C ILE A 226 0.38 -0.89 -0.37
N LEU A 227 -0.70 -0.28 -0.86
CA LEU A 227 -1.78 0.25 -0.05
C LEU A 227 -2.71 -0.89 0.34
N LEU A 228 -2.81 -1.12 1.64
CA LEU A 228 -3.89 -1.84 2.27
C LEU A 228 -4.51 -0.91 3.33
N HIS A 229 -5.61 -1.32 3.90
CA HIS A 229 -6.22 -0.66 5.05
C HIS A 229 -6.25 -1.62 6.25
N GLU A 230 -6.33 -1.09 7.47
CA GLU A 230 -6.47 -1.90 8.70
C GLU A 230 -7.86 -2.59 8.75
N THR A 231 -8.10 -3.56 7.87
CA THR A 231 -9.39 -4.23 7.62
C THR A 231 -9.43 -5.64 8.19
N ASP A 232 -10.63 -6.22 8.30
CA ASP A 232 -10.77 -7.63 8.68
C ASP A 232 -10.14 -8.54 7.64
N LEU A 233 -10.34 -8.27 6.34
CA LEU A 233 -9.78 -9.11 5.28
C LEU A 233 -8.25 -9.16 5.33
N ALA A 234 -7.60 -8.02 5.60
CA ALA A 234 -6.16 -7.97 5.81
C ALA A 234 -5.74 -8.80 7.04
N ALA A 235 -6.42 -8.63 8.17
CA ALA A 235 -6.11 -9.38 9.40
C ALA A 235 -6.31 -10.90 9.24
N LEU A 236 -7.24 -11.32 8.39
CA LEU A 236 -7.54 -12.73 8.12
C LEU A 236 -6.53 -13.38 7.17
N TRP A 237 -6.04 -12.66 6.15
CA TRP A 237 -5.35 -13.27 5.00
C TRP A 237 -4.06 -12.58 4.55
N ILE A 238 -3.45 -11.73 5.37
CA ILE A 238 -2.14 -11.13 5.03
C ILE A 238 -1.04 -12.18 4.87
N ASP A 239 -1.11 -13.30 5.59
CA ASP A 239 -0.16 -14.42 5.44
C ASP A 239 -0.35 -15.17 4.11
N ASP A 240 -1.60 -15.39 3.68
CA ASP A 240 -1.91 -15.90 2.34
C ASP A 240 -1.42 -14.95 1.24
N LEU A 241 -1.65 -13.65 1.40
CA LEU A 241 -1.16 -12.63 0.45
C LEU A 241 0.36 -12.63 0.35
N VAL A 242 1.07 -12.67 1.49
CA VAL A 242 2.54 -12.77 1.52
C VAL A 242 3.03 -14.04 0.82
N ALA A 243 2.40 -15.19 1.08
CA ALA A 243 2.76 -16.46 0.44
C ALA A 243 2.53 -16.42 -1.08
N ALA A 244 1.42 -15.84 -1.53
CA ALA A 244 1.09 -15.70 -2.94
C ALA A 244 2.05 -14.75 -3.67
N LEU A 245 2.40 -13.61 -3.04
CA LEU A 245 3.42 -12.69 -3.56
C LEU A 245 4.79 -13.37 -3.69
N ARG A 246 5.24 -14.11 -2.67
CA ARG A 246 6.50 -14.87 -2.73
C ARG A 246 6.51 -15.90 -3.85
N THR A 247 5.39 -16.61 -4.05
CA THR A 247 5.22 -17.56 -5.16
C THR A 247 5.36 -16.87 -6.53
N LYS A 248 5.01 -15.57 -6.62
CA LYS A 248 5.22 -14.74 -7.82
C LYS A 248 6.62 -14.09 -7.89
N GLY A 249 7.53 -14.45 -6.99
CA GLY A 249 8.91 -13.96 -6.98
C GLY A 249 9.08 -12.59 -6.31
N TRP A 250 8.12 -12.16 -5.48
CA TRP A 250 8.26 -10.95 -4.68
C TRP A 250 9.05 -11.21 -3.40
N GLU A 251 10.00 -10.34 -3.13
CA GLU A 251 10.61 -10.18 -1.82
C GLU A 251 9.79 -9.19 -0.99
N ILE A 252 9.50 -9.56 0.27
CA ILE A 252 8.85 -8.67 1.23
C ILE A 252 9.92 -7.88 1.97
N VAL A 253 9.98 -6.57 1.72
CA VAL A 253 10.93 -5.64 2.35
C VAL A 253 10.25 -4.78 3.41
N THR A 254 11.03 -4.12 4.25
CA THR A 254 10.48 -3.18 5.25
C THR A 254 9.95 -1.91 4.59
N ALA A 255 8.97 -1.25 5.22
CA ALA A 255 8.50 0.06 4.76
C ALA A 255 9.65 1.08 4.71
N ASP A 256 10.55 1.08 5.70
CA ASP A 256 11.74 1.92 5.72
C ASP A 256 12.66 1.69 4.51
N GLU A 257 12.82 0.45 4.06
CA GLU A 257 13.59 0.14 2.86
C GLU A 257 12.89 0.63 1.60
N ALA A 258 11.59 0.36 1.45
CA ALA A 258 10.82 0.78 0.28
C ALA A 258 10.85 2.31 0.11
N TYR A 259 10.67 3.07 1.19
CA TYR A 259 10.73 4.54 1.16
C TYR A 259 12.14 5.12 0.97
N ARG A 260 13.20 4.30 0.98
CA ARG A 260 14.55 4.74 0.54
C ARG A 260 14.73 4.70 -0.97
N ASP A 261 13.82 4.08 -1.73
CA ASP A 261 13.87 4.06 -3.19
C ASP A 261 13.96 5.48 -3.77
N ARG A 262 14.59 5.60 -4.95
CA ARG A 262 14.73 6.88 -5.67
C ARG A 262 13.39 7.55 -5.97
N LEU A 263 12.28 6.79 -5.98
CA LEU A 263 10.92 7.32 -6.06
C LEU A 263 10.60 8.37 -4.99
N ARG A 264 11.27 8.37 -3.83
CA ARG A 264 11.11 9.42 -2.80
C ARG A 264 11.40 10.84 -3.28
N LYS A 265 12.04 11.00 -4.45
CA LYS A 265 12.35 12.29 -5.09
C LYS A 265 11.39 12.63 -6.23
N ALA A 266 10.45 11.75 -6.55
CA ALA A 266 9.50 11.94 -7.64
C ALA A 266 8.34 12.85 -7.20
N PHE A 267 8.06 13.87 -8.01
CA PHE A 267 6.93 14.78 -7.84
C PHE A 267 6.31 15.00 -9.22
N PRO A 268 5.63 13.98 -9.77
CA PRO A 268 5.14 14.05 -11.14
C PRO A 268 4.19 15.23 -11.32
N ASP A 269 4.25 15.83 -12.50
CA ASP A 269 3.34 16.89 -12.94
C ASP A 269 2.29 16.34 -13.91
N THR A 270 1.14 15.95 -13.36
CA THR A 270 0.01 15.37 -14.09
C THR A 270 -1.22 16.28 -14.02
N PRO A 271 -2.13 16.21 -15.01
CA PRO A 271 -3.40 16.95 -14.99
C PRO A 271 -4.30 16.65 -13.79
N SER A 272 -4.15 15.49 -13.15
CA SER A 272 -4.77 15.17 -11.86
C SER A 272 -3.77 14.42 -10.98
N ALA A 273 -3.70 14.77 -9.71
CA ALA A 273 -2.87 14.11 -8.70
C ALA A 273 -3.73 13.31 -7.72
N GLN A 274 -4.40 12.30 -8.27
CA GLN A 274 -5.14 11.31 -7.49
C GLN A 274 -4.76 9.91 -7.96
N GLY A 275 -4.44 9.02 -7.02
CA GLY A 275 -4.07 7.63 -7.30
C GLY A 275 -2.62 7.32 -6.94
N THR A 276 -2.09 6.23 -7.50
CA THR A 276 -0.74 5.77 -7.16
C THR A 276 0.34 6.63 -7.82
N LEU A 277 1.52 6.70 -7.20
CA LEU A 277 2.69 7.35 -7.80
C LEU A 277 3.12 6.68 -9.11
N THR A 278 2.90 5.36 -9.23
CA THR A 278 3.18 4.60 -10.45
C THR A 278 2.30 5.06 -11.62
N GLU A 279 1.00 5.25 -11.36
CA GLU A 279 0.06 5.80 -12.33
C GLU A 279 0.45 7.23 -12.73
N ALA A 280 0.75 8.08 -11.76
CA ALA A 280 1.11 9.48 -12.00
C ALA A 280 2.39 9.58 -12.86
N LEU A 281 3.41 8.77 -12.56
CA LEU A 281 4.65 8.72 -13.35
C LEU A 281 4.41 8.18 -14.76
N ALA A 282 3.56 7.16 -14.91
CA ALA A 282 3.18 6.63 -16.22
C ALA A 282 2.47 7.70 -17.06
N TRP A 283 1.59 8.49 -16.43
CA TRP A 283 0.89 9.58 -17.10
C TRP A 283 1.85 10.69 -17.52
N GLU A 284 2.73 11.15 -16.62
CA GLU A 284 3.76 12.17 -16.94
C GLU A 284 4.64 11.73 -18.12
N LYS A 285 4.95 10.43 -18.23
CA LYS A 285 5.71 9.84 -19.34
C LYS A 285 4.91 9.60 -20.61
N GLY A 286 3.63 9.96 -20.64
CA GLY A 286 2.78 9.84 -21.82
C GLY A 286 2.30 8.42 -22.13
N LEU A 287 2.32 7.49 -21.17
CA LEU A 287 1.75 6.16 -21.39
C LEU A 287 0.22 6.26 -21.56
N PRO A 288 -0.38 5.51 -22.51
CA PRO A 288 -1.81 5.51 -22.71
C PRO A 288 -2.55 4.88 -21.52
N ALA A 289 -3.83 5.21 -21.38
CA ALA A 289 -4.72 4.52 -20.44
C ALA A 289 -5.02 3.08 -20.94
N PRO A 290 -5.37 2.14 -20.04
CA PRO A 290 -5.39 2.29 -18.58
C PRO A 290 -3.97 2.30 -17.97
N ARG A 291 -3.75 3.14 -16.96
CA ARG A 291 -2.51 3.23 -16.17
C ARG A 291 -2.70 2.72 -14.73
N TRP A 292 -3.76 1.95 -14.52
CA TRP A 292 -4.17 1.37 -13.25
C TRP A 292 -4.53 -0.10 -13.47
N TYR A 293 -4.60 -0.86 -12.38
CA TYR A 293 -5.04 -2.24 -12.43
C TYR A 293 -6.55 -2.33 -12.64
N ALA A 294 -7.02 -3.28 -13.46
CA ALA A 294 -8.41 -3.34 -13.90
C ALA A 294 -9.41 -3.38 -12.73
N ARG A 295 -9.09 -4.09 -11.64
CA ARG A 295 -9.97 -4.22 -10.47
C ARG A 295 -9.99 -2.96 -9.56
N ASN A 296 -9.25 -1.89 -9.89
CA ASN A 296 -9.53 -0.58 -9.30
C ASN A 296 -10.83 0.03 -9.85
N ASP A 297 -11.37 -0.48 -10.97
CA ASP A 297 -12.77 -0.27 -11.32
C ASP A 297 -13.65 -1.11 -10.39
N THR A 298 -14.32 -0.43 -9.46
CA THR A 298 -15.14 -1.06 -8.42
C THR A 298 -16.28 -1.89 -8.99
N LYS A 299 -16.77 -1.59 -10.21
CA LYS A 299 -17.82 -2.38 -10.85
C LYS A 299 -17.35 -3.80 -11.19
N ILE A 300 -16.08 -3.95 -11.57
CA ILE A 300 -15.48 -5.25 -11.82
C ILE A 300 -15.38 -6.04 -10.52
N LEU A 301 -14.96 -5.40 -9.43
CA LEU A 301 -14.93 -6.05 -8.11
C LEU A 301 -16.31 -6.42 -7.60
N ASP A 302 -17.31 -5.55 -7.77
CA ASP A 302 -18.70 -5.82 -7.37
C ASP A 302 -19.25 -7.05 -8.09
N ALA A 303 -19.05 -7.15 -9.40
CA ALA A 303 -19.47 -8.30 -10.20
C ALA A 303 -18.76 -9.60 -9.75
N LEU A 304 -17.44 -9.56 -9.55
CA LEU A 304 -16.67 -10.71 -9.06
C LEU A 304 -17.08 -11.14 -7.65
N PHE A 305 -17.37 -10.18 -6.77
CA PHE A 305 -17.81 -10.45 -5.41
C PHE A 305 -19.20 -11.11 -5.42
N ALA A 306 -20.16 -10.55 -6.16
CA ALA A 306 -21.50 -11.12 -6.30
C ALA A 306 -21.44 -12.56 -6.84
N GLU A 307 -20.70 -12.78 -7.93
CA GLU A 307 -20.57 -14.09 -8.57
C GLU A 307 -19.85 -15.10 -7.68
N ARG A 308 -18.66 -14.76 -7.17
CA ARG A 308 -17.79 -15.75 -6.50
C ARG A 308 -18.12 -15.92 -5.03
N VAL A 309 -18.40 -14.82 -4.32
CA VAL A 309 -18.52 -14.80 -2.86
C VAL A 309 -19.98 -15.00 -2.42
N LEU A 310 -20.92 -14.38 -3.13
CA LEU A 310 -22.35 -14.48 -2.81
C LEU A 310 -23.09 -15.56 -3.62
N LYS A 311 -22.46 -16.10 -4.67
CA LYS A 311 -23.08 -17.03 -5.65
C LYS A 311 -24.32 -16.44 -6.32
N GLU A 312 -24.32 -15.12 -6.49
CA GLU A 312 -25.37 -14.37 -7.19
C GLU A 312 -25.05 -14.34 -8.69
N ARG A 313 -26.08 -14.31 -9.54
CA ARG A 313 -25.86 -14.16 -10.99
C ARG A 313 -25.42 -12.72 -11.30
N PRO A 314 -24.45 -12.51 -12.21
CA PRO A 314 -24.01 -11.19 -12.63
C PRO A 314 -25.11 -10.39 -13.34
#